data_AF-A0A7V9G8E0-F1
#
_entry.id   AF-A0A7V9G8E0-F1
#
_cell.length_a   1.000
_cell.length_b   1.000
_cell.length_c   1.000
_cell.angle_alpha   90.00
_cell.angle_beta   90.00
_cell.angle_gamma   90.00
#
_symmetry.space_group_name_H-M   'P 1'
#
loop_
_entity.id
_entity.type
_entity.pdbx_description
1 polymer ?
#
loop_
_entity_poly.entity_id
_entity_poly.type
_entity_poly.pdbx_seq_one_letter_code
_entity_poly.pdbx_strand_id
1 'polypeptide(L)'
;MTADQVARCRASMAALGEVEDARYRDLILMHVGDQTRAAVRNVVANPSLSALLARQLLAGFDRIDTFDATKRDWLKLAAVYFVLIDDETNDFDDMHGLSDDAQVVASVLADIGAVDLAKSIRDRVAADAE
;
A
#
# COMPACT_ATOMS: atom_id res chain seq x y z
N MET A 1 -9.37 -7.69 -0.29
CA MET A 1 -8.89 -8.11 1.04
C MET A 1 -9.86 -9.10 1.66
N THR A 2 -9.34 -10.18 2.25
CA THR A 2 -10.10 -11.15 3.03
C THR A 2 -10.36 -10.65 4.45
N ALA A 3 -11.31 -11.29 5.16
CA ALA A 3 -11.59 -10.95 6.56
C ALA A 3 -10.36 -11.15 7.48
N ASP A 4 -9.54 -12.17 7.19
CA ASP A 4 -8.30 -12.45 7.93
C ASP A 4 -7.26 -11.35 7.71
N GLN A 5 -7.04 -10.93 6.47
CA GLN A 5 -6.15 -9.81 6.14
C GLN A 5 -6.59 -8.52 6.84
N VAL A 6 -7.90 -8.21 6.83
CA VAL A 6 -8.44 -7.06 7.56
C VAL A 6 -8.18 -7.16 9.06
N ALA A 7 -8.37 -8.34 9.65
CA ALA A 7 -8.12 -8.56 11.07
C ALA A 7 -6.64 -8.36 11.43
N ARG A 8 -5.72 -8.90 10.62
CA ARG A 8 -4.27 -8.70 10.78
C ARG A 8 -3.91 -7.21 10.66
N CYS A 9 -4.43 -6.50 9.65
CA CYS A 9 -4.16 -5.05 9.51
C CYS A 9 -4.63 -4.28 10.74
N ARG A 10 -5.83 -4.58 11.23
CA ARG A 10 -6.39 -3.94 12.44
C ARG A 10 -5.55 -4.24 13.69
N ALA A 11 -5.03 -5.46 13.82
CA ALA A 11 -4.11 -5.82 14.90
C ALA A 11 -2.81 -5.02 14.81
N SER A 12 -2.22 -4.89 13.61
CA SER A 12 -1.02 -4.07 13.40
C SER A 12 -1.28 -2.59 13.68
N MET A 13 -2.42 -2.05 13.22
CA MET A 13 -2.85 -0.68 13.55
C MET A 13 -2.99 -0.48 15.07
N ALA A 14 -3.59 -1.44 15.78
CA ALA A 14 -3.71 -1.37 17.23
C ALA A 14 -2.35 -1.47 17.94
N ALA A 15 -1.42 -2.28 17.44
CA ALA A 15 -0.07 -2.41 17.96
C ALA A 15 0.76 -1.13 17.75
N LEU A 16 0.50 -0.39 16.67
CA LEU A 16 1.08 0.94 16.44
C LEU A 16 0.55 2.01 17.41
N GLY A 17 -0.61 1.77 18.04
CA GLY A 17 -1.26 2.70 18.97
C GLY A 17 -1.98 3.86 18.27
N GLU A 18 -2.27 4.93 19.02
CA GLU A 18 -2.68 6.20 18.41
C GLU A 18 -1.47 6.85 17.73
N VAL A 19 -1.29 6.51 16.46
CA VAL A 19 -0.26 7.10 15.60
C VAL A 19 -0.84 8.20 14.73
N GLU A 20 -0.13 9.33 14.71
CA GLU A 20 -0.41 10.41 13.78
C GLU A 20 -0.24 9.96 12.33
N ASP A 21 -0.96 10.61 11.42
CA ASP A 21 -0.91 10.33 9.98
C ASP A 21 0.52 10.43 9.41
N ALA A 22 1.37 11.26 10.02
CA ALA A 22 2.80 11.37 9.72
C ALA A 22 3.54 10.03 9.82
N ARG A 23 3.22 9.20 10.82
CA ARG A 23 3.87 7.89 11.01
C ARG A 23 3.55 6.92 9.86
N TYR A 24 2.32 6.93 9.35
CA TYR A 24 1.97 6.10 8.19
C TYR A 24 2.73 6.54 6.94
N ARG A 25 2.91 7.85 6.76
CA ARG A 25 3.73 8.41 5.66
C ARG A 25 5.18 7.94 5.76
N ASP A 26 5.76 8.00 6.96
CA ASP A 26 7.14 7.53 7.20
C ASP A 26 7.29 6.04 6.91
N LEU A 27 6.34 5.21 7.37
CA LEU A 27 6.32 3.76 7.09
C LEU A 27 6.26 3.46 5.59
N ILE A 28 5.42 4.16 4.83
CA ILE A 28 5.33 4.02 3.37
C ILE A 28 6.67 4.35 2.71
N LEU A 29 7.31 5.45 3.11
CA LEU A 29 8.59 5.88 2.53
C LEU A 29 9.74 4.92 2.88
N MET A 30 9.75 4.39 4.10
CA MET A 30 10.70 3.37 4.52
C MET A 30 10.58 2.12 3.65
N HIS A 31 9.37 1.62 3.44
CA HIS A 31 9.10 0.42 2.64
C HIS A 31 9.58 0.57 1.18
N VAL A 32 9.37 1.74 0.54
CA VAL A 32 9.94 2.00 -0.80
C VAL A 32 11.47 1.93 -0.80
N GLY A 33 12.10 2.45 0.26
CA GLY A 33 13.54 2.35 0.45
C GLY A 33 14.03 0.92 0.58
N ASP A 34 13.29 0.07 1.31
CA ASP A 34 13.56 -1.36 1.45
C ASP A 34 13.42 -2.10 0.12
N GLN A 35 12.33 -1.88 -0.62
CA GLN A 35 12.10 -2.45 -1.95
C GLN A 35 13.20 -2.04 -2.95
N THR A 36 13.63 -0.77 -2.91
CA THR A 36 14.74 -0.28 -3.75
C THR A 36 16.06 -0.97 -3.40
N ARG A 37 16.34 -1.19 -2.11
CA ARG A 37 17.54 -1.92 -1.66
C ARG A 37 17.48 -3.39 -2.05
N ALA A 38 16.31 -4.02 -1.94
CA ALA A 38 16.11 -5.42 -2.29
C ALA A 38 16.28 -5.66 -3.80
N ALA A 39 15.84 -4.73 -4.65
CA ALA A 39 16.00 -4.81 -6.10
C ALA A 39 17.46 -4.88 -6.57
N VAL A 40 18.42 -4.46 -5.75
CA VAL A 40 19.86 -4.64 -6.04
C VAL A 40 20.26 -6.12 -6.03
N ARG A 41 19.56 -6.95 -5.26
CA ARG A 41 19.89 -8.35 -5.00
C ARG A 41 18.85 -9.32 -5.57
N ASN A 42 17.67 -8.81 -5.92
CA ASN A 42 16.53 -9.60 -6.30
C ASN A 42 15.85 -9.05 -7.55
N VAL A 43 15.87 -9.83 -8.64
CA VAL A 43 15.28 -9.46 -9.94
C VAL A 43 13.76 -9.39 -9.90
N VAL A 44 13.15 -9.96 -8.87
CA VAL A 44 11.71 -10.07 -8.69
C VAL A 44 11.11 -8.83 -8.03
N ALA A 45 11.91 -8.09 -7.26
CA ALA A 45 11.49 -6.85 -6.65
C ALA A 45 11.11 -5.82 -7.74
N ASN A 46 9.94 -5.20 -7.59
CA ASN A 46 9.45 -4.18 -8.51
C ASN A 46 9.43 -2.79 -7.84
N PRO A 47 10.59 -2.12 -7.71
CA PRO A 47 10.69 -0.84 -7.03
C PRO A 47 9.89 0.25 -7.76
N SER A 48 9.64 0.11 -9.06
CA SER A 48 8.81 1.04 -9.83
C SER A 48 7.34 0.97 -9.42
N LEU A 49 6.79 -0.23 -9.26
CA LEU A 49 5.43 -0.42 -8.76
C LEU A 49 5.30 0.00 -7.30
N SER A 50 6.24 -0.41 -6.44
CA SER A 50 6.27 0.03 -5.03
C SER A 50 6.29 1.56 -4.90
N ALA A 51 7.13 2.25 -5.68
CA ALA A 51 7.16 3.71 -5.70
C ALA A 51 5.86 4.35 -6.19
N LEU A 52 5.15 3.71 -7.14
CA LEU A 52 3.84 4.16 -7.58
C LEU A 52 2.80 4.01 -6.46
N LEU A 53 2.70 2.84 -5.84
CA LEU A 53 1.74 2.57 -4.76
C LEU A 53 1.95 3.55 -3.61
N ALA A 54 3.19 3.75 -3.19
CA ALA A 54 3.55 4.73 -2.18
C ALA A 54 3.12 6.15 -2.55
N ARG A 55 3.39 6.60 -3.79
CA ARG A 55 2.96 7.94 -4.25
C ARG A 55 1.45 8.11 -4.17
N GLN A 56 0.68 7.10 -4.59
CA GLN A 56 -0.78 7.18 -4.57
C GLN A 56 -1.34 7.16 -3.14
N LEU A 57 -0.76 6.35 -2.25
CA LEU A 57 -1.12 6.36 -0.83
C LEU A 57 -0.81 7.71 -0.18
N LEU A 58 0.39 8.26 -0.41
CA LEU A 58 0.78 9.58 0.11
C LEU A 58 -0.14 10.69 -0.41
N ALA A 59 -0.50 10.67 -1.69
CA ALA A 59 -1.48 11.60 -2.25
C ALA A 59 -2.87 11.42 -1.63
N GLY A 60 -3.26 10.20 -1.25
CA GLY A 60 -4.44 9.93 -0.44
C GLY A 60 -4.34 10.57 0.95
N PHE A 61 -3.19 10.44 1.61
CA PHE A 61 -2.93 11.06 2.91
C PHE A 61 -2.90 12.60 2.84
N ASP A 62 -2.55 13.21 1.71
CA ASP A 62 -2.64 14.65 1.53
C ASP A 62 -4.09 15.15 1.45
N ARG A 63 -5.04 14.25 1.18
CA ARG A 63 -6.48 14.51 1.13
C ARG A 63 -7.20 14.02 2.39
N ILE A 64 -6.48 13.50 3.40
CA ILE A 64 -7.08 12.74 4.51
C ILE A 64 -8.12 13.52 5.30
N ASP A 65 -7.95 14.84 5.43
CA ASP A 65 -8.90 15.69 6.14
C ASP A 65 -10.25 15.85 5.44
N THR A 66 -10.31 15.57 4.14
CA THR A 66 -11.56 15.57 3.36
C THR A 66 -12.38 14.30 3.53
N PHE A 67 -11.79 13.27 4.15
CA PHE A 67 -12.43 11.98 4.36
C PHE A 67 -13.14 11.92 5.71
N ASP A 68 -14.26 11.19 5.76
CA ASP A 68 -14.89 10.79 7.02
C ASP A 68 -14.04 9.75 7.77
N ALA A 69 -14.37 9.49 9.03
CA ALA A 69 -13.60 8.57 9.88
C ALA A 69 -13.44 7.17 9.26
N THR A 70 -14.50 6.63 8.65
CA THR A 70 -14.46 5.31 8.01
C THR A 70 -13.50 5.27 6.83
N LYS A 71 -13.52 6.31 5.98
CA LYS A 71 -12.60 6.43 4.84
C LYS A 71 -11.16 6.63 5.28
N ARG A 72 -10.91 7.42 6.33
CA ARG A 72 -9.57 7.56 6.93
C ARG A 72 -9.04 6.23 7.43
N ASP A 73 -9.87 5.45 8.13
CA ASP A 73 -9.50 4.13 8.62
C ASP A 73 -9.13 3.18 7.48
N TRP A 74 -9.90 3.18 6.39
CA TRP A 74 -9.59 2.38 5.22
C TRP A 74 -8.29 2.78 4.54
N LEU A 75 -8.01 4.08 4.41
CA LEU A 75 -6.73 4.55 3.88
C LEU A 75 -5.54 4.11 4.74
N LYS A 76 -5.66 4.22 6.07
CA LYS A 76 -4.64 3.74 7.01
C LYS A 76 -4.45 2.23 6.91
N LEU A 77 -5.54 1.49 6.76
CA LEU A 77 -5.52 0.05 6.60
C LEU A 77 -4.83 -0.38 5.29
N ALA A 78 -5.06 0.33 4.18
CA ALA A 78 -4.33 0.07 2.92
C ALA A 78 -2.84 0.34 3.05
N ALA A 79 -2.44 1.40 3.76
CA ALA A 79 -1.02 1.67 4.06
C ALA A 79 -0.39 0.57 4.91
N VAL A 80 -1.10 0.07 5.92
CA VAL A 80 -0.62 -1.03 6.76
C VAL A 80 -0.55 -2.35 5.99
N TYR A 81 -1.51 -2.60 5.09
CA TYR A 81 -1.46 -3.77 4.22
C TYR A 81 -0.17 -3.77 3.40
N PHE A 82 0.06 -2.67 2.66
CA PHE A 82 1.23 -2.47 1.81
C PHE A 82 2.58 -2.52 2.56
N VAL A 83 2.63 -2.12 3.83
CA VAL A 83 3.93 -2.00 4.55
C VAL A 83 4.21 -3.15 5.52
N LEU A 84 3.21 -3.67 6.22
CA LEU A 84 3.41 -4.51 7.42
C LEU A 84 2.78 -5.90 7.34
N ILE A 85 1.81 -6.10 6.47
CA ILE A 85 1.08 -7.38 6.40
C ILE A 85 1.73 -8.29 5.38
N ASP A 86 2.33 -7.69 4.35
CA ASP A 86 3.16 -8.38 3.38
C ASP A 86 4.63 -8.44 3.84
N ASP A 87 4.83 -8.98 5.04
CA ASP A 87 6.16 -9.17 5.62
C ASP A 87 6.89 -10.33 4.89
N GLU A 88 7.97 -9.93 4.21
CA GLU A 88 9.26 -10.60 3.98
C GLU A 88 9.33 -11.86 3.10
N THR A 89 8.29 -12.68 2.96
CA THR A 89 8.45 -14.01 2.28
C THR A 89 7.94 -14.10 0.84
N ASN A 90 7.02 -13.23 0.39
CA ASN A 90 6.48 -13.30 -0.98
C ASN A 90 6.90 -12.12 -1.85
N ASP A 91 7.07 -10.94 -1.26
CA ASP A 91 7.46 -9.73 -1.99
C ASP A 91 8.88 -9.77 -2.58
N PHE A 92 9.75 -10.51 -1.91
CA PHE A 92 11.11 -10.73 -2.35
C PHE A 92 11.26 -12.08 -3.06
N ASP A 93 10.50 -13.12 -2.70
CA ASP A 93 10.75 -14.46 -3.24
C ASP A 93 9.78 -14.90 -4.37
N ASP A 94 8.72 -14.13 -4.69
CA ASP A 94 7.73 -14.48 -5.72
C ASP A 94 7.43 -13.35 -6.72
N MET A 95 7.30 -13.71 -8.01
CA MET A 95 7.02 -12.82 -9.15
C MET A 95 5.67 -12.11 -9.11
N HIS A 96 4.85 -12.43 -8.12
CA HIS A 96 3.54 -11.84 -7.89
C HIS A 96 3.47 -10.87 -6.71
N GLY A 97 4.55 -10.71 -5.93
CA GLY A 97 4.59 -9.99 -4.65
C GLY A 97 3.78 -8.70 -4.59
N LEU A 98 4.09 -7.72 -5.45
CA LEU A 98 3.43 -6.41 -5.40
C LEU A 98 2.12 -6.30 -6.20
N SER A 99 1.66 -7.38 -6.83
CA SER A 99 0.50 -7.34 -7.75
C SER A 99 -0.83 -7.35 -7.00
N ASP A 100 -0.95 -8.14 -5.94
CA ASP A 100 -2.13 -8.16 -5.09
C ASP A 100 -2.21 -6.90 -4.23
N ASP A 101 -1.08 -6.40 -3.76
CA ASP A 101 -0.91 -5.09 -3.14
C ASP A 101 -1.49 -3.98 -4.01
N ALA A 102 -1.12 -3.96 -5.28
CA ALA A 102 -1.64 -2.97 -6.22
C ALA A 102 -3.16 -3.06 -6.37
N GLN A 103 -3.73 -4.28 -6.38
CA GLN A 103 -5.18 -4.47 -6.42
C GLN A 103 -5.87 -4.00 -5.15
N VAL A 104 -5.30 -4.29 -3.98
CA VAL A 104 -5.84 -3.87 -2.68
C VAL A 104 -5.81 -2.36 -2.55
N VAL A 105 -4.66 -1.74 -2.77
CA VAL A 105 -4.48 -0.28 -2.70
C VAL A 105 -5.40 0.43 -3.69
N ALA A 106 -5.46 -0.04 -4.94
CA ALA A 106 -6.35 0.56 -5.94
C ALA A 106 -7.84 0.42 -5.58
N SER A 107 -8.24 -0.71 -5.00
CA SER A 107 -9.64 -0.92 -4.59
C SER A 107 -10.01 0.01 -3.44
N VAL A 108 -9.17 0.08 -2.40
CA VAL A 108 -9.42 0.98 -1.27
C VAL A 108 -9.46 2.44 -1.71
N LEU A 109 -8.50 2.88 -2.53
CA LEU A 109 -8.49 4.25 -3.06
C LEU A 109 -9.76 4.59 -3.85
N ALA A 110 -10.27 3.64 -4.64
CA ALA A 110 -11.54 3.83 -5.36
C ALA A 110 -12.73 3.94 -4.39
N ASP A 111 -12.79 3.08 -3.38
CA ASP A 111 -13.90 3.02 -2.41
C ASP A 111 -13.95 4.25 -1.49
N ILE A 112 -12.80 4.82 -1.13
CA ILE A 112 -12.76 6.08 -0.37
C ILE A 112 -13.03 7.32 -1.24
N GLY A 113 -13.19 7.15 -2.55
CA GLY A 113 -13.51 8.22 -3.50
C GLY A 113 -12.32 8.87 -4.19
N ALA A 114 -11.10 8.37 -3.99
CA ALA A 114 -9.88 8.79 -4.69
C ALA A 114 -9.69 8.02 -6.01
N VAL A 115 -10.71 8.05 -6.87
CA VAL A 115 -10.80 7.24 -8.09
C VAL A 115 -9.68 7.55 -9.08
N ASP A 116 -9.21 8.80 -9.12
CA ASP A 116 -8.08 9.24 -9.94
C ASP A 116 -6.77 8.52 -9.55
N LEU A 117 -6.51 8.41 -8.24
CA LEU A 117 -5.32 7.74 -7.71
C LEU A 117 -5.38 6.22 -7.97
N ALA A 118 -6.55 5.62 -7.75
CA ALA A 118 -6.81 4.21 -8.04
C ALA A 118 -6.62 3.86 -9.52
N LYS A 119 -7.09 4.72 -10.42
CA LYS A 119 -6.95 4.53 -11.86
C LYS A 119 -5.48 4.46 -12.29
N SER A 120 -4.63 5.35 -11.78
CA SER A 120 -3.20 5.34 -12.12
C SER A 120 -2.51 4.01 -11.79
N ILE A 121 -2.94 3.32 -10.73
CA ILE A 121 -2.40 2.01 -10.35
C ILE A 121 -2.91 0.95 -11.33
N ARG A 122 -4.22 0.92 -11.59
CA ARG A 122 -4.84 -0.06 -12.50
C ARG A 122 -4.28 0.04 -13.91
N ASP A 123 -4.11 1.25 -14.43
CA ASP A 123 -3.53 1.49 -15.75
C ASP A 123 -2.09 0.96 -15.82
N ARG A 124 -1.31 1.11 -14.74
CA ARG A 124 0.06 0.56 -14.66
C ARG A 124 0.07 -0.96 -14.65
N VAL A 125 -0.75 -1.58 -13.79
CA VAL A 125 -0.81 -3.05 -13.68
C VAL A 125 -1.28 -3.69 -14.99
N ALA A 126 -2.24 -3.06 -15.69
CA ALA A 126 -2.68 -3.52 -17.01
C ALA A 126 -1.55 -3.46 -18.05
N ALA A 127 -0.76 -2.38 -18.06
CA ALA A 127 0.36 -2.23 -18.98
C ALA A 127 1.50 -3.24 -18.74
N ASP A 128 1.70 -3.69 -17.50
CA ASP A 128 2.72 -4.69 -17.15
C ASP A 128 2.24 -6.14 -17.46
N ALA A 129 0.97 -6.34 -17.85
CA ALA A 129 0.39 -7.64 -18.21
C ALA A 129 0.33 -7.92 -19.73
N GLU A 130 0.69 -6.93 -20.57
CA GLU A 130 0.77 -7.01 -22.04
C GLU A 130 2.19 -7.34 -22.52
#